data_AF-A0A1Q9BTD0-F1
#
_entry.id   AF-A0A1Q9BTD0-F1
#
_cell.length_a   1.000
_cell.length_b   1.000
_cell.length_c   1.000
_cell.angle_alpha   90.00
_cell.angle_beta   90.00
_cell.angle_gamma   90.00
#
_symmetry.space_group_name_H-M   'P 1'
#
loop_
_entity.id
_entity.type
_entity.pdbx_description
1 polymer ?
#
loop_
_entity_poly.entity_id
_entity_poly.type
_entity_poly.pdbx_seq_one_letter_code
_entity_poly.pdbx_strand_id
1 'polypeptide(L)'
;MASYTESEPVFTSRCEAVGLPSEAVTKLKDSGINTLAKVAFVSSYAPGASSDAELIKVLDEALGSPSDAGQKASWRRLFHEAYAVATQELKAMAERPDEAGPRKLSQPERAERYRKIKASVTGIDIRERNEPS
;
A
#
# COMPACT_ATOMS: atom_id res chain seq x y z
N MET A 1 -9.52 10.21 7.89
CA MET A 1 -8.17 9.92 7.34
C MET A 1 -8.12 8.45 6.97
N ALA A 2 -7.44 8.11 5.87
CA ALA A 2 -7.33 6.71 5.42
C ALA A 2 -6.53 5.88 6.43
N SER A 3 -6.88 4.60 6.59
CA SER A 3 -6.06 3.63 7.35
C SER A 3 -4.73 3.40 6.63
N TYR A 4 -3.71 2.88 7.33
CA TYR A 4 -2.41 2.56 6.72
C TYR A 4 -2.58 1.68 5.46
N THR A 5 -3.48 0.69 5.55
CA THR A 5 -3.81 -0.22 4.45
C THR A 5 -4.56 0.44 3.29
N GLU A 6 -5.27 1.54 3.52
CA GLU A 6 -6.09 2.28 2.55
C GLU A 6 -5.32 3.42 1.86
N SER A 7 -4.04 3.56 2.14
CA SER A 7 -3.24 4.70 1.73
C SER A 7 -2.42 4.42 0.45
N GLU A 8 -2.68 5.16 -0.63
CA GLU A 8 -1.92 5.01 -1.89
C GLU A 8 -0.42 5.32 -1.76
N PRO A 9 0.02 6.36 -1.03
CA PRO A 9 1.45 6.61 -0.82
C PRO A 9 2.14 5.46 -0.08
N VAL A 10 1.45 4.85 0.89
CA VAL A 10 1.96 3.66 1.59
C VAL A 10 2.10 2.51 0.61
N PHE A 11 1.07 2.21 -0.18
CA PHE A 11 1.13 1.18 -1.21
C PHE A 11 2.33 1.38 -2.15
N THR A 12 2.50 2.59 -2.68
CA THR A 12 3.60 2.92 -3.60
C THR A 12 4.96 2.67 -2.93
N SER A 13 5.14 3.17 -1.70
CA SER A 13 6.37 2.96 -0.93
C SER A 13 6.66 1.48 -0.64
N ARG A 14 5.62 0.68 -0.37
CA ARG A 14 5.78 -0.77 -0.14
C ARG A 14 6.13 -1.52 -1.41
N CYS A 15 5.50 -1.18 -2.54
CA CYS A 15 5.84 -1.74 -3.84
C CYS A 15 7.31 -1.52 -4.21
N GLU A 16 7.82 -0.30 -4.00
CA GLU A 16 9.23 0.02 -4.20
C GLU A 16 10.13 -0.76 -3.25
N ALA A 17 9.75 -0.88 -1.97
CA ALA A 17 10.53 -1.60 -0.96
C ALA A 17 10.64 -3.12 -1.21
N VAL A 18 9.64 -3.72 -1.86
CA VAL A 18 9.70 -5.13 -2.28
C VAL A 18 10.40 -5.32 -3.62
N GLY A 19 10.76 -4.23 -4.33
CA GLY A 19 11.49 -4.28 -5.60
C GLY A 19 10.61 -4.44 -6.84
N LEU A 20 9.34 -3.99 -6.80
CA LEU A 20 8.54 -3.89 -8.02
C LEU A 20 9.02 -2.69 -8.87
N PRO A 21 9.19 -2.85 -10.20
CA PRO A 21 9.58 -1.74 -11.06
C PRO A 21 8.47 -0.69 -11.11
N SER A 22 8.84 0.59 -11.22
CA SER A 22 7.89 1.71 -11.21
C SER A 22 6.80 1.60 -12.28
N GLU A 23 7.13 1.07 -13.46
CA GLU A 23 6.15 0.80 -14.53
C GLU A 23 5.06 -0.20 -14.08
N ALA A 24 5.47 -1.29 -13.41
CA ALA A 24 4.53 -2.27 -12.87
C ALA A 24 3.64 -1.65 -11.78
N VAL A 25 4.20 -0.79 -10.93
CA VAL A 25 3.43 -0.07 -9.90
C VAL A 25 2.37 0.83 -10.54
N THR A 26 2.72 1.57 -11.59
CA THR A 26 1.75 2.39 -12.34
C THR A 26 0.64 1.55 -12.94
N LYS A 27 0.97 0.44 -13.62
CA LYS A 27 -0.02 -0.49 -14.20
C LYS A 27 -0.95 -1.09 -13.13
N LEU A 28 -0.42 -1.47 -11.97
CA LEU A 28 -1.22 -1.93 -10.84
C LEU A 28 -2.21 -0.85 -10.39
N LYS A 29 -1.76 0.41 -10.25
CA LYS A 29 -2.65 1.53 -9.89
C LYS A 29 -3.74 1.75 -10.95
N ASP A 30 -3.38 1.71 -12.23
CA ASP A 30 -4.32 1.90 -13.34
C ASP A 30 -5.36 0.77 -13.42
N SER A 31 -5.00 -0.45 -13.01
CA SER A 31 -5.93 -1.57 -12.83
C SER A 31 -6.82 -1.45 -11.59
N GLY A 32 -6.66 -0.39 -10.78
CA GLY A 32 -7.41 -0.15 -9.56
C GLY A 32 -6.80 -0.76 -8.30
N ILE A 33 -5.68 -1.47 -8.40
CA ILE A 33 -4.91 -2.03 -7.27
C ILE A 33 -3.94 -0.94 -6.77
N ASN A 34 -4.45 -0.03 -5.94
CA ASN A 34 -3.72 1.15 -5.48
C ASN A 34 -3.55 1.23 -3.96
N THR A 35 -4.00 0.23 -3.20
CA THR A 35 -3.89 0.18 -1.73
C THR A 35 -3.49 -1.22 -1.25
N LEU A 36 -2.88 -1.34 -0.06
CA LEU A 36 -2.52 -2.64 0.51
C LEU A 36 -3.77 -3.46 0.85
N ALA A 37 -4.86 -2.81 1.27
CA ALA A 37 -6.13 -3.49 1.50
C ALA A 37 -6.62 -4.20 0.24
N LYS A 38 -6.56 -3.54 -0.92
CA LYS A 38 -6.91 -4.16 -2.20
C LYS A 38 -5.99 -5.32 -2.54
N VAL A 39 -4.68 -5.19 -2.35
CA VAL A 39 -3.72 -6.29 -2.55
C VAL A 39 -4.08 -7.51 -1.69
N ALA A 40 -4.41 -7.31 -0.40
CA ALA A 40 -4.73 -8.39 0.52
C ALA A 40 -5.96 -9.22 0.11
N PHE A 41 -6.89 -8.62 -0.63
CA PHE A 41 -8.16 -9.24 -1.03
C PHE A 41 -8.33 -9.40 -2.55
N VAL A 42 -7.25 -9.24 -3.33
CA VAL A 42 -7.32 -9.21 -4.79
C VAL A 42 -7.56 -10.58 -5.43
N SER A 43 -7.28 -11.67 -4.71
CA SER A 43 -7.39 -13.03 -5.23
C SER A 43 -7.95 -13.98 -4.17
N SER A 44 -8.38 -15.18 -4.61
CA SER A 44 -8.81 -16.26 -3.73
C SER A 44 -7.66 -16.97 -3.01
N TYR A 45 -6.41 -16.62 -3.31
CA TYR A 45 -5.24 -17.18 -2.64
C TYR A 45 -5.19 -16.73 -1.18
N ALA A 46 -4.90 -17.68 -0.28
CA ALA A 46 -4.65 -17.41 1.13
C ALA A 46 -3.22 -17.88 1.49
N PRO A 47 -2.53 -17.20 2.42
CA PRO A 47 -1.23 -17.65 2.90
C PRO A 47 -1.28 -19.11 3.40
N GLY A 48 -0.40 -19.97 2.85
CA GLY A 48 -0.35 -21.39 3.19
C GLY A 48 -1.14 -22.30 2.24
N ALA A 49 -1.85 -21.75 1.26
CA ALA A 49 -2.45 -22.55 0.19
C ALA A 49 -1.36 -23.21 -0.68
N SER A 50 -1.72 -24.35 -1.28
CA SER A 50 -0.78 -25.18 -2.07
C SER A 50 -0.41 -24.58 -3.43
N SER A 51 -1.20 -23.64 -3.94
CA SER A 51 -0.99 -22.97 -5.22
C SER A 51 -1.37 -21.50 -5.12
N ASP A 52 -0.56 -20.65 -5.74
CA ASP A 52 -0.75 -19.21 -5.83
C ASP A 52 -1.07 -18.76 -7.27
N ALA A 53 -1.53 -19.68 -8.11
CA ALA A 53 -1.77 -19.42 -9.54
C ALA A 53 -2.73 -18.24 -9.76
N GLU A 54 -3.82 -18.15 -8.99
CA GLU A 54 -4.77 -17.02 -9.10
C GLU A 54 -4.15 -15.69 -8.67
N LEU A 55 -3.24 -15.70 -7.67
CA LEU A 55 -2.53 -14.48 -7.25
C LEU A 55 -1.59 -13.97 -8.36
N ILE A 56 -0.90 -14.88 -9.04
CA ILE A 56 -0.01 -14.53 -10.16
C ILE A 56 -0.81 -14.12 -11.39
N LYS A 57 -1.94 -14.77 -11.66
CA LYS A 57 -2.83 -14.40 -12.76
C LYS A 57 -3.31 -12.95 -12.65
N VAL A 58 -3.70 -12.50 -11.46
CA VAL A 58 -4.06 -11.10 -11.20
C VAL A 58 -2.91 -10.15 -11.55
N LEU A 59 -1.68 -10.50 -11.19
CA LEU A 59 -0.50 -9.70 -11.55
C LEU A 59 -0.33 -9.63 -13.07
N ASP A 60 -0.39 -10.78 -13.75
CA ASP A 60 -0.22 -10.84 -15.21
C ASP A 60 -1.31 -10.04 -15.94
N GLU A 61 -2.57 -10.11 -15.47
CA GLU A 61 -3.70 -9.32 -15.97
C GLU A 61 -3.49 -7.82 -15.76
N ALA A 62 -3.05 -7.40 -14.56
CA ALA A 62 -2.77 -6.00 -14.28
C ALA A 62 -1.59 -5.45 -15.11
N LEU A 63 -0.57 -6.28 -15.38
CA LEU A 63 0.58 -5.89 -16.20
C LEU A 63 0.30 -5.92 -17.70
N GLY A 64 -0.74 -6.65 -18.13
CA GLY A 64 -1.05 -6.91 -19.53
C GLY A 64 -0.05 -7.84 -20.23
N SER A 65 0.81 -8.51 -19.45
CA SER A 65 1.87 -9.39 -19.95
C SER A 65 2.31 -10.38 -18.86
N PRO A 66 2.84 -11.56 -19.20
CA PRO A 66 3.38 -12.49 -18.21
C PRO A 66 4.50 -11.86 -17.39
N SER A 67 4.39 -11.94 -16.06
CA SER A 67 5.41 -11.47 -15.12
C SER A 67 6.63 -12.40 -15.06
N ASP A 68 7.79 -11.81 -14.82
CA ASP A 68 9.04 -12.56 -14.60
C ASP A 68 9.12 -13.15 -13.17
N ALA A 69 10.11 -14.02 -12.94
CA ALA A 69 10.27 -14.68 -11.63
C ALA A 69 10.52 -13.70 -10.47
N GLY A 70 11.23 -12.60 -10.72
CA GLY A 70 11.51 -11.55 -9.75
C GLY A 70 10.26 -10.77 -9.38
N GLN A 71 9.48 -10.32 -10.38
CA GLN A 71 8.20 -9.66 -10.19
C GLN A 71 7.23 -10.54 -9.39
N LYS A 72 7.16 -11.84 -9.71
CA LYS A 72 6.34 -12.81 -8.97
C LYS A 72 6.79 -12.93 -7.51
N ALA A 73 8.10 -12.97 -7.24
CA ALA A 73 8.63 -13.02 -5.88
C ALA A 73 8.29 -11.74 -5.09
N SER A 74 8.49 -10.57 -5.68
CA SER A 74 8.15 -9.27 -5.08
C SER A 74 6.66 -9.14 -4.80
N TRP A 75 5.82 -9.59 -5.74
CA TRP A 75 4.37 -9.59 -5.60
C TRP A 75 3.87 -10.49 -4.47
N ARG A 76 4.40 -11.72 -4.36
CA ARG A 76 4.09 -12.62 -3.24
C ARG A 76 4.45 -11.98 -1.89
N ARG A 77 5.65 -11.38 -1.80
CA ARG A 77 6.09 -10.71 -0.58
C ARG A 77 5.15 -9.57 -0.20
N LEU A 78 4.77 -8.73 -1.17
CA LEU A 78 3.81 -7.64 -0.96
C LEU A 78 2.45 -8.16 -0.51
N PHE A 79 1.94 -9.24 -1.13
CA PHE A 79 0.68 -9.86 -0.74
C PHE A 79 0.71 -10.36 0.71
N HIS A 80 1.76 -11.09 1.11
CA HIS A 80 1.89 -11.57 2.48
C HIS A 80 1.96 -10.44 3.50
N GLU A 81 2.68 -9.37 3.18
CA GLU A 81 2.75 -8.18 4.01
C GLU A 81 1.38 -7.49 4.14
N ALA A 82 0.72 -7.24 3.00
CA ALA A 82 -0.59 -6.62 2.94
C ALA A 82 -1.64 -7.43 3.71
N TYR A 83 -1.65 -8.74 3.54
CA TYR A 83 -2.58 -9.64 4.22
C TYR A 83 -2.35 -9.66 5.73
N ALA A 84 -1.09 -9.71 6.19
CA ALA A 84 -0.76 -9.66 7.60
C ALA A 84 -1.25 -8.36 8.26
N VAL A 85 -0.98 -7.22 7.63
CA VAL A 85 -1.40 -5.92 8.17
C VAL A 85 -2.93 -5.77 8.14
N ALA A 86 -3.58 -6.14 7.03
CA ALA A 86 -5.04 -6.08 6.93
C ALA A 86 -5.73 -6.97 7.97
N THR A 87 -5.22 -8.18 8.19
CA THR A 87 -5.76 -9.10 9.22
C THR A 87 -5.59 -8.52 10.62
N GLN A 88 -4.45 -7.89 10.92
CA GLN A 88 -4.21 -7.23 12.20
C GLN A 88 -5.16 -6.04 12.42
N GLU A 89 -5.39 -5.22 11.39
CA GLU A 89 -6.34 -4.10 11.46
C GLU A 89 -7.77 -4.60 11.67
N LEU A 90 -8.21 -5.63 10.95
CA LEU A 90 -9.53 -6.24 11.14
C LEU A 90 -9.71 -6.81 12.54
N LYS A 91 -8.69 -7.48 13.08
CA LYS A 91 -8.70 -7.98 14.46
C LYS A 91 -8.81 -6.83 15.47
N ALA A 92 -8.02 -5.78 15.32
CA ALA A 92 -8.07 -4.62 16.20
C ALA A 92 -9.44 -3.92 16.17
N MET A 93 -10.05 -3.83 14.99
CA MET A 93 -11.39 -3.25 14.82
C MET A 93 -12.48 -4.11 15.49
N ALA A 94 -12.36 -5.43 15.42
CA ALA A 94 -13.28 -6.34 16.11
C ALA A 94 -13.13 -6.29 17.64
N GLU A 95 -11.91 -6.05 18.15
CA GLU A 95 -11.62 -6.02 19.59
C GLU A 95 -11.92 -4.67 20.27
N ARG A 96 -11.90 -3.54 19.54
CA ARG A 96 -12.01 -2.18 20.13
C ARG A 96 -12.88 -1.23 19.30
N PRO A 97 -14.22 -1.36 19.38
CA PRO A 97 -15.12 -0.51 18.59
C PRO A 97 -15.17 0.97 19.04
N ASP A 98 -14.87 1.31 20.31
CA ASP A 98 -15.26 2.61 20.90
C ASP A 98 -14.12 3.59 21.30
N GLU A 99 -12.83 3.24 21.12
CA GLU A 99 -11.69 4.12 21.48
C GLU A 99 -10.96 4.66 20.23
N ALA A 100 -11.66 5.30 19.30
CA ALA A 100 -11.03 5.91 18.12
C ALA A 100 -10.60 7.37 18.38
N GLY A 101 -9.54 7.55 19.18
CA GLY A 101 -8.77 8.80 19.12
C GLY A 101 -8.16 9.02 17.72
N PRO A 102 -7.76 10.25 17.35
CA PRO A 102 -7.19 10.53 16.04
C PRO A 102 -5.95 9.64 15.76
N ARG A 103 -6.03 8.78 14.73
CA ARG A 103 -4.93 7.86 14.37
C ARG A 103 -3.72 8.64 13.86
N LYS A 104 -2.52 8.24 14.31
CA LYS A 104 -1.25 8.81 13.83
C LYS A 104 -1.05 8.48 12.35
N LEU A 105 -0.72 9.49 11.55
CA LEU A 105 -0.37 9.32 10.13
C LEU A 105 0.89 8.46 9.99
N SER A 106 0.91 7.61 8.97
CA SER A 106 2.12 6.87 8.61
C SER A 106 3.17 7.80 8.02
N GLN A 107 4.46 7.44 8.14
CA GLN A 107 5.55 8.27 7.60
C GLN A 107 5.41 8.60 6.11
N PRO A 108 5.03 7.65 5.23
CA PRO A 108 4.79 7.95 3.81
C PRO A 108 3.69 9.01 3.60
N GLU A 109 2.59 8.92 4.35
CA GLU A 109 1.50 9.90 4.26
C GLU A 109 1.89 11.27 4.80
N ARG A 110 2.69 11.31 5.88
CA ARG A 110 3.22 12.57 6.42
C ARG A 110 4.10 13.26 5.39
N ALA A 111 5.00 12.53 4.74
CA ALA A 111 5.87 13.07 3.70
C ALA A 111 5.07 13.57 2.48
N GLU A 112 4.06 12.82 2.04
CA GLU A 112 3.22 13.25 0.91
C GLU A 112 2.38 14.49 1.27
N ARG A 113 1.80 14.53 2.46
CA ARG A 113 1.06 15.70 2.97
C ARG A 113 1.97 16.92 3.08
N TYR A 114 3.19 16.75 3.59
CA TYR A 114 4.19 17.80 3.64
C TYR A 114 4.53 18.33 2.25
N ARG A 115 4.76 17.44 1.28
CA ARG A 115 5.01 17.81 -0.13
C ARG A 115 3.84 18.60 -0.72
N LYS A 116 2.60 18.17 -0.49
CA LYS A 116 1.38 18.87 -0.95
C LYS A 116 1.26 20.26 -0.33
N ILE A 117 1.47 20.38 1.00
CA ILE A 117 1.43 21.67 1.70
C ILE A 117 2.51 22.60 1.17
N LYS A 118 3.76 22.13 1.06
CA LYS A 118 4.88 22.91 0.52
C LYS A 118 4.62 23.39 -0.91
N ALA A 119 4.01 22.57 -1.76
CA ALA A 119 3.65 22.96 -3.12
C ALA A 119 2.51 24.00 -3.15
N SER A 120 1.60 23.98 -2.19
CA SER A 120 0.48 24.94 -2.09
C SER A 120 0.84 26.28 -1.45
N VAL A 121 1.95 26.35 -0.71
CA VAL A 121 2.40 27.57 -0.05
C VAL A 121 3.41 28.30 -0.95
N THR A 122 2.92 29.28 -1.72
CA THR A 122 3.79 30.22 -2.45
C THR A 122 4.23 31.36 -1.53
N GLY A 123 5.53 31.49 -1.26
CA GLY A 123 6.11 32.67 -0.60
C GLY A 123 6.59 32.49 0.85
N ILE A 124 6.54 31.28 1.44
CA ILE A 124 7.07 31.01 2.79
C ILE A 124 7.88 29.70 2.75
N ASP A 125 9.17 29.76 3.09
CA ASP A 125 10.03 28.57 3.23
C ASP A 125 9.74 27.90 4.57
N ILE A 126 9.06 26.75 4.54
CA ILE A 126 8.78 25.96 5.74
C ILE A 126 10.08 25.23 6.12
N ARG A 127 10.89 25.85 6.99
CA ARG A 127 12.06 25.20 7.62
C ARG A 127 11.85 25.07 9.12
N GLU A 128 12.16 23.87 9.63
CA GLU A 128 12.41 23.39 11.01
C GLU A 128 11.46 23.79 12.16
N ARG A 129 10.85 24.98 12.18
CA ARG A 129 9.99 25.45 13.28
C ARG A 129 8.48 25.17 13.08
N ASN A 130 8.06 24.80 11.87
CA ASN A 130 6.63 24.64 11.50
C ASN A 130 6.26 23.23 10.97
N GLU A 131 6.93 22.18 11.43
CA GLU A 131 6.51 20.81 11.07
C GLU A 131 5.24 20.39 11.85
N PRO A 132 4.16 19.94 11.18
CA PRO A 132 2.98 19.46 11.88
C PRO A 132 3.28 18.15 12.63
N SER A 133 3.06 18.17 13.95
CA SER A 133 3.21 17.03 14.87
C SER A 133 2.34 15.85 14.49
#